data_AF-A0A3B9VPK9-F1
#
_entry.id   AF-A0A3B9VPK9-F1
#
_cell.length_a   1.000
_cell.length_b   1.000
_cell.length_c   1.000
_cell.angle_alpha   90.00
_cell.angle_beta   90.00
_cell.angle_gamma   90.00
#
_symmetry.space_group_name_H-M   'P 1'
#
loop_
_entity.id
_entity.type
_entity.pdbx_description
1 polymer ?
#
loop_
_entity_poly.entity_id
_entity_poly.type
_entity_poly.pdbx_seq_one_letter_code
_entity_poly.pdbx_strand_id
1 'polypeptide(L)'
;MRELTPGTFTPGHMARALFEAMALQLADSYREAARLGAGQRSKLVGSGNGIRLNPVLRESLEAEFGMPMQLGSHNEEAAVGAALCAAVADGSFASIAEASAQFASGSDI
;
A
#
# COMPACT_ATOMS: atom_id res chain seq x y z
N MET A 1 -18.14 10.38 -8.60
CA MET A 1 -18.81 10.15 -7.32
C MET A 1 -20.26 9.78 -7.61
N ARG A 2 -20.75 8.62 -7.15
CA ARG A 2 -22.15 8.23 -7.39
C ARG A 2 -23.05 8.95 -6.39
N GLU A 3 -24.15 9.53 -6.86
CA GLU A 3 -25.08 10.30 -6.02
C GLU A 3 -25.78 9.41 -4.97
N LEU A 4 -26.20 10.02 -3.86
CA LEU A 4 -27.05 9.38 -2.86
C LEU A 4 -28.50 9.35 -3.35
N THR A 5 -29.04 8.15 -3.51
CA THR A 5 -30.42 7.89 -3.94
C THR A 5 -30.99 6.74 -3.11
N PRO A 6 -32.32 6.52 -3.08
CA PRO A 6 -32.89 5.36 -2.41
C PRO A 6 -32.31 4.01 -2.88
N GLY A 7 -31.87 3.91 -4.14
CA GLY A 7 -31.24 2.69 -4.69
C GLY A 7 -29.74 2.55 -4.38
N THR A 8 -29.07 3.65 -4.04
CA THR A 8 -27.62 3.68 -3.75
C THR A 8 -27.32 3.92 -2.26
N PHE A 9 -28.33 4.14 -1.43
CA PHE A 9 -28.17 4.26 0.01
C PHE A 9 -28.27 2.90 0.70
N THR A 10 -27.30 2.02 0.40
CA THR A 10 -27.17 0.69 1.02
C THR A 10 -25.79 0.54 1.66
N PRO A 11 -25.62 -0.34 2.66
CA PRO A 11 -24.32 -0.56 3.29
C PRO A 11 -23.20 -0.91 2.30
N GLY A 12 -23.51 -1.69 1.26
CA GLY A 12 -22.55 -2.05 0.21
C GLY A 12 -22.08 -0.84 -0.61
N HIS A 13 -23.00 0.04 -1.01
CA HIS A 13 -22.64 1.27 -1.71
C HIS A 13 -21.86 2.23 -0.82
N MET A 14 -22.24 2.35 0.46
CA MET A 14 -21.51 3.18 1.42
C MET A 14 -20.08 2.67 1.65
N ALA A 15 -19.90 1.36 1.83
CA ALA A 15 -18.58 0.75 1.99
C ALA A 15 -17.71 0.96 0.73
N ARG A 16 -18.29 0.74 -0.45
CA ARG A 16 -17.58 0.98 -1.73
C ARG A 16 -17.19 2.45 -1.88
N ALA A 17 -18.11 3.38 -1.61
CA ALA A 17 -17.84 4.82 -1.68
C ALA A 17 -16.74 5.24 -0.69
N LEU A 18 -16.72 4.64 0.50
CA LEU A 18 -15.64 4.85 1.47
C LEU A 18 -14.29 4.38 0.92
N PHE A 19 -14.20 3.18 0.34
CA PHE A 19 -12.95 2.67 -0.23
C PHE A 19 -12.47 3.49 -1.44
N GLU A 20 -13.38 3.95 -2.29
CA GLU A 20 -13.08 4.88 -3.40
C GLU A 20 -12.56 6.22 -2.87
N ALA A 21 -13.16 6.76 -1.80
CA ALA A 21 -12.69 7.99 -1.17
C ALA A 21 -11.30 7.83 -0.53
N MET A 22 -11.03 6.70 0.13
CA MET A 22 -9.71 6.38 0.67
C MET A 22 -8.66 6.33 -0.46
N ALA A 23 -8.99 5.68 -1.58
CA ALA A 23 -8.10 5.61 -2.73
C ALA A 23 -7.81 6.99 -3.31
N LEU A 24 -8.84 7.82 -3.51
CA LEU A 24 -8.71 9.20 -3.96
C LEU A 24 -7.81 10.03 -3.05
N GLN A 25 -8.04 9.98 -1.74
CA GLN A 25 -7.24 10.74 -0.76
C GLN A 25 -5.76 10.33 -0.78
N LEU A 26 -5.48 9.03 -0.87
CA LEU A 26 -4.11 8.52 -1.00
C LEU A 26 -3.45 8.95 -2.31
N ALA A 27 -4.19 8.90 -3.42
CA ALA A 27 -3.69 9.33 -4.72
C ALA A 27 -3.44 10.84 -4.78
N ASP A 28 -4.31 11.66 -4.18
CA ASP A 28 -4.10 13.10 -4.05
C ASP A 28 -2.85 13.41 -3.22
N SER A 29 -2.64 12.69 -2.12
CA SER A 29 -1.45 12.83 -1.28
C SER A 29 -0.17 12.47 -2.06
N TYR A 30 -0.22 11.42 -2.88
CA TYR A 30 0.88 11.04 -3.77
C TYR A 30 1.13 12.09 -4.87
N ARG A 31 0.07 12.55 -5.55
CA ARG A 31 0.15 13.58 -6.59
C ARG A 31 0.78 14.86 -6.04
N GLU A 32 0.42 15.24 -4.82
CA GLU A 32 1.00 16.38 -4.14
C GLU A 32 2.48 16.16 -3.80
N ALA A 33 2.84 15.01 -3.25
CA ALA A 33 4.25 14.67 -3.01
C ALA A 33 5.09 14.71 -4.31
N ALA A 34 4.54 14.21 -5.42
CA ALA A 34 5.19 14.27 -6.72
C ALA A 34 5.37 15.72 -7.20
N ARG A 35 4.35 16.58 -7.02
CA ARG A 35 4.42 18.03 -7.31
C ARG A 35 5.51 18.74 -6.50
N LEU A 36 5.70 18.31 -5.25
CA LEU A 36 6.72 18.84 -4.34
C LEU A 36 8.13 18.26 -4.57
N GLY A 37 8.32 17.39 -5.58
CA GLY A 37 9.63 16.90 -5.99
C GLY A 37 9.97 15.47 -5.56
N ALA A 38 9.01 14.69 -5.03
CA ALA A 38 9.25 13.29 -4.70
C ALA A 38 9.50 12.39 -5.93
N GLY A 39 9.17 12.88 -7.14
CA GLY A 39 9.29 12.14 -8.40
C GLY A 39 8.14 11.17 -8.64
N GLN A 40 7.98 10.74 -9.90
CA GLN A 40 6.94 9.78 -10.29
C GLN A 40 7.34 8.35 -9.91
N ARG A 41 6.34 7.51 -9.61
CA ARG A 41 6.49 6.08 -9.33
C ARG A 41 5.91 5.26 -10.47
N SER A 42 6.53 4.12 -10.74
CA SER A 42 6.08 3.15 -11.76
C SER A 42 5.46 1.89 -11.14
N LYS A 43 5.36 1.83 -9.81
CA LYS A 43 4.87 0.68 -9.06
C LYS A 43 4.02 1.15 -7.88
N LEU A 44 2.93 0.43 -7.63
CA LEU A 44 2.11 0.54 -6.44
C LEU A 44 2.37 -0.69 -5.57
N VAL A 45 2.85 -0.49 -4.34
CA VAL A 45 3.13 -1.58 -3.40
C VAL A 45 2.19 -1.41 -2.20
N GLY A 46 1.51 -2.47 -1.82
CA GLY A 46 0.59 -2.51 -0.69
C GLY A 46 1.06 -3.47 0.41
N SER A 47 0.62 -3.22 1.64
CA SER A 47 0.91 -4.05 2.81
C SER A 47 -0.27 -4.08 3.78
N GLY A 48 -0.26 -5.05 4.69
CA GLY A 48 -1.24 -5.15 5.77
C GLY A 48 -2.62 -5.69 5.37
N ASN A 49 -3.39 -6.05 6.40
CA ASN A 49 -4.63 -6.81 6.27
C ASN A 49 -5.73 -6.10 5.49
N GLY A 50 -5.82 -4.77 5.59
CA GLY A 50 -6.82 -4.00 4.86
C GLY A 50 -6.72 -4.23 3.35
N ILE A 51 -5.51 -4.19 2.80
CA ILE A 51 -5.27 -4.42 1.37
C ILE A 51 -5.28 -5.92 1.02
N ARG A 52 -4.75 -6.77 1.91
CA ARG A 52 -4.61 -8.21 1.67
C ARG A 52 -5.95 -8.94 1.67
N LEU A 53 -6.83 -8.61 2.61
CA LEU A 53 -8.09 -9.31 2.87
C LEU A 53 -9.31 -8.63 2.21
N ASN A 54 -9.18 -7.39 1.72
CA ASN A 54 -10.27 -6.67 1.07
C ASN A 54 -9.97 -6.42 -0.41
N PRO A 55 -10.40 -7.30 -1.32
CA PRO A 55 -10.18 -7.13 -2.76
C PRO A 55 -10.86 -5.86 -3.29
N VAL A 56 -12.00 -5.45 -2.74
CA VAL A 56 -12.71 -4.23 -3.19
C VAL A 56 -11.89 -2.96 -2.90
N LEU A 57 -11.24 -2.89 -1.73
CA LEU A 57 -10.34 -1.78 -1.42
C LEU A 57 -9.11 -1.78 -2.33
N ARG A 58 -8.54 -2.96 -2.60
CA ARG A 58 -7.41 -3.10 -3.53
C ARG A 58 -7.78 -2.62 -4.92
N GLU A 59 -8.89 -3.09 -5.47
CA GLU A 59 -9.39 -2.67 -6.78
C GLU A 59 -9.63 -1.15 -6.85
N SER A 60 -10.21 -0.56 -5.80
CA SER A 60 -10.39 0.90 -5.74
C SER A 60 -9.05 1.65 -5.79
N LEU A 61 -8.02 1.15 -5.10
CA LEU A 61 -6.67 1.72 -5.14
C LEU A 61 -6.03 1.54 -6.52
N GLU A 62 -6.06 0.35 -7.09
CA GLU A 62 -5.51 0.08 -8.42
C GLU A 62 -6.18 0.94 -9.51
N ALA A 63 -7.51 1.11 -9.42
CA ALA A 63 -8.28 1.92 -10.35
C ALA A 63 -7.92 3.42 -10.25
N GLU A 64 -7.80 3.96 -9.04
CA GLU A 64 -7.47 5.38 -8.85
C GLU A 64 -6.00 5.69 -9.21
N PHE A 65 -5.06 4.80 -8.88
CA PHE A 65 -3.65 4.98 -9.21
C PHE A 65 -3.31 4.61 -10.66
N GLY A 66 -4.18 3.85 -11.34
CA GLY A 66 -3.93 3.35 -12.70
C GLY A 66 -2.76 2.36 -12.77
N MET A 67 -2.48 1.65 -11.67
CA MET A 67 -1.34 0.73 -11.55
C MET A 67 -1.77 -0.54 -10.81
N PRO A 68 -1.32 -1.74 -11.26
CA PRO A 68 -1.53 -2.96 -10.51
C PRO A 68 -0.75 -2.91 -9.18
N MET A 69 -1.37 -3.40 -8.12
CA MET A 69 -0.77 -3.42 -6.79
C MET A 69 0.04 -4.68 -6.59
N GLN A 70 1.28 -4.51 -6.14
CA GLN A 70 2.16 -5.59 -5.72
C GLN A 70 2.06 -5.77 -4.20
N LEU A 71 1.91 -7.02 -3.76
CA LEU A 71 1.92 -7.38 -2.35
C LEU A 71 3.12 -8.25 -2.04
N GLY A 72 3.69 -8.09 -0.84
CA GLY A 72 4.74 -8.98 -0.35
C GLY A 72 4.21 -10.39 -0.07
N SER A 73 5.10 -11.38 -0.14
CA SER A 73 4.81 -12.77 0.23
C SER A 73 4.55 -12.94 1.74
N HIS A 74 5.15 -12.09 2.57
CA HIS A 74 4.99 -12.08 4.03
C HIS A 74 3.77 -11.28 4.45
N ASN A 75 3.12 -11.67 5.55
CA ASN A 75 1.87 -11.04 6.00
C ASN A 75 2.08 -9.91 7.03
N GLU A 76 3.31 -9.76 7.56
CA GLU A 76 3.65 -8.84 8.64
C GLU A 76 4.78 -7.87 8.24
N GLU A 77 4.57 -7.07 7.19
CA GLU A 77 5.63 -6.22 6.61
C GLU A 77 6.18 -5.18 7.61
N ALA A 78 5.33 -4.68 8.52
CA ALA A 78 5.76 -3.75 9.58
C ALA A 78 6.69 -4.42 10.62
N ALA A 79 6.41 -5.68 10.98
CA ALA A 79 7.26 -6.42 11.91
C ALA A 79 8.61 -6.76 11.28
N VAL A 80 8.61 -7.12 9.99
CA VAL A 80 9.84 -7.28 9.20
C VAL A 80 10.65 -5.98 9.23
N GLY A 81 10.03 -4.84 8.91
CA GLY A 81 10.72 -3.54 8.95
C GLY A 81 11.35 -3.23 10.32
N ALA A 82 10.63 -3.51 11.40
CA ALA A 82 11.16 -3.34 12.76
C ALA A 82 12.37 -4.25 13.04
N ALA A 83 12.32 -5.52 12.63
CA ALA A 83 13.42 -6.46 12.77
C ALA A 83 14.65 -6.04 11.96
N LEU A 84 14.47 -5.56 10.73
CA LEU A 84 15.57 -5.03 9.90
C LEU A 84 16.22 -3.81 10.56
N CYS A 85 15.44 -2.87 11.09
CA CYS A 85 15.96 -1.73 11.83
C CYS A 85 16.75 -2.15 13.08
N ALA A 86 16.25 -3.13 13.85
CA ALA A 86 16.93 -3.66 15.03
C ALA A 86 18.27 -4.34 14.66
N ALA A 87 18.28 -5.12 13.59
CA ALA A 87 19.48 -5.81 13.12
C ALA A 87 20.58 -4.83 12.64
N VAL A 88 20.19 -3.68 12.07
CA VAL A 88 21.13 -2.60 11.76
C VAL A 88 21.62 -1.92 13.04
N ALA A 89 20.72 -1.65 13.99
CA ALA A 89 21.07 -0.96 15.23
C ALA A 89 22.04 -1.78 16.12
N ASP A 90 21.91 -3.11 16.14
CA ASP A 90 22.80 -4.02 16.86
C ASP A 90 24.06 -4.40 16.06
N GLY A 91 24.26 -3.82 14.88
CA GLY A 91 25.46 -4.04 14.06
C GLY A 91 25.51 -5.38 13.33
N SER A 92 24.41 -6.15 13.31
CA SER A 92 24.31 -7.38 12.51
C SER A 92 24.32 -7.10 10.99
N PHE A 93 23.88 -5.91 10.58
CA PHE A 93 24.03 -5.39 9.22
C PHE A 93 24.56 -3.96 9.25
N ALA A 94 25.36 -3.57 8.27
CA ALA A 94 25.96 -2.23 8.20
C ALA A 94 24.95 -1.15 7.75
N SER A 95 23.85 -1.55 7.09
CA SER A 95 22.83 -0.60 6.62
C SER A 95 21.47 -1.25 6.40
N ILE A 96 20.42 -0.42 6.35
CA ILE A 96 19.07 -0.88 5.99
C ILE A 96 19.01 -1.47 4.58
N ALA A 97 19.85 -0.97 3.66
CA ALA A 97 19.91 -1.47 2.29
C ALA A 97 20.47 -2.89 2.25
N GLU A 98 21.53 -3.15 3.02
CA GLU A 98 22.12 -4.50 3.15
C GLU A 98 21.13 -5.47 3.80
N ALA A 99 20.52 -5.08 4.93
CA ALA A 99 19.53 -5.91 5.62
C ALA A 99 18.33 -6.22 4.71
N SER A 100 17.85 -5.23 3.94
CA SER A 100 16.74 -5.41 3.01
C SER A 100 17.11 -6.31 1.82
N ALA A 101 18.32 -6.18 1.27
CA ALA A 101 18.79 -7.04 0.19
C ALA A 101 18.89 -8.50 0.64
N GLN A 102 19.42 -8.74 1.85
CA GLN A 102 19.49 -10.08 2.43
C GLN A 102 18.08 -10.67 2.61
N PHE A 103 17.14 -9.91 3.16
CA PHE A 103 15.75 -10.34 3.33
C PHE A 103 15.07 -10.66 1.99
N ALA A 104 15.27 -9.80 0.98
CA ALA A 104 14.70 -9.98 -0.35
C ALA A 104 15.29 -11.21 -1.07
N SER A 105 16.58 -11.51 -0.86
CA SER A 105 17.25 -12.69 -1.47
C SER A 105 16.83 -14.02 -0.85
N GLY A 106 16.35 -14.03 0.40
CA GLY A 106 15.86 -15.23 1.10
C GLY A 106 14.38 -15.54 0.84
N SER A 107 13.70 -14.68 0.06
CA SER A 107 12.29 -14.80 -0.27
C SER A 107 12.19 -15.13 -1.77
N ASP A 108 12.31 -16.40 -2.14
CA ASP A 108 11.88 -16.83 -3.47
C ASP A 108 10.41 -16.40 -3.68
N ILE A 109 10.15 -15.83 -4.85
CA ILE A 109 8.86 -15.26 -5.30
C ILE A 109 7.68 -16.19 -5.02
#